data_AF-A0A935LTR0-F1
#
_entry.id   AF-A0A935LTR0-F1
#
_cell.length_a   1.000
_cell.length_b   1.000
_cell.length_c   1.000
_cell.angle_alpha   90.00
_cell.angle_beta   90.00
_cell.angle_gamma   90.00
#
_symmetry.space_group_name_H-M   'P 1'
#
loop_
_entity.id
_entity.type
_entity.pdbx_description
1 polymer ?
#
loop_
_entity_poly.entity_id
_entity_poly.type
_entity_poly.pdbx_seq_one_letter_code
_entity_poly.pdbx_strand_id
1 'polypeptide(L)'
;MAKLKLHGTWREQSFATPRATCYYGATSFQQAIDASIDGDTIHLEPSDFSYGDVTIAKRLVILGAGYKLGATPFNAGLQANTQTSMVRNIELIANSDGTQIIGLHFPGGNYSGLSMFSTSNIRISRNFINSLSVYFPNGGTGVYDITISENFMTGGVSQNGNYSNTITNLIIRNNIIAGQLALNGNGDQMTNVVVTNNTFSYNGNHALTNAEVSYNVFYQGNITGTNNTIHDNITAAAITGADLVSNPVVSMGNVFNLSVGTDDSKYDILATSPYNEGGPNERGAFSGISPYRLSGIPNIPTIYTLQSTLNTTPGDSVEVTLSTRTNN
;
A
#
# COMPACT_ATOMS: atom_id res chain seq x y z
N MET A 1 1.29 17.05 -25.49
CA MET A 1 2.42 17.81 -24.88
C MET A 1 1.89 18.51 -23.64
N ALA A 2 2.16 17.97 -22.45
CA ALA A 2 1.84 18.65 -21.19
C ALA A 2 3.06 19.46 -20.73
N LYS A 3 2.85 20.71 -20.32
CA LYS A 3 3.87 21.64 -19.81
C LYS A 3 3.55 22.04 -18.36
N LEU A 4 4.62 22.15 -17.56
CA LEU A 4 4.90 23.16 -16.52
C LEU A 4 4.81 22.78 -15.01
N LYS A 5 6.03 22.61 -14.44
CA LYS A 5 6.69 23.08 -13.18
C LYS A 5 6.07 23.01 -11.76
N LEU A 6 7.00 22.61 -10.85
CA LEU A 6 7.41 23.12 -9.50
C LEU A 6 6.88 22.42 -8.23
N HIS A 7 7.74 21.74 -7.47
CA HIS A 7 8.30 22.10 -6.13
C HIS A 7 9.23 20.98 -5.58
N GLY A 8 10.28 21.34 -4.81
CA GLY A 8 11.47 20.50 -4.50
C GLY A 8 11.60 19.89 -3.09
N THR A 9 12.78 19.34 -2.83
CA THR A 9 13.20 18.56 -1.64
C THR A 9 13.63 19.44 -0.46
N TRP A 10 13.26 19.01 0.76
CA TRP A 10 13.66 19.62 2.02
C TRP A 10 14.93 18.96 2.59
N ARG A 11 16.01 19.73 2.78
CA ARG A 11 17.04 19.47 3.80
C ARG A 11 17.56 20.81 4.33
N GLU A 12 17.58 20.95 5.66
CA GLU A 12 18.36 21.98 6.33
C GLU A 12 19.86 21.64 6.23
N GLN A 13 20.64 22.70 6.03
CA GLN A 13 22.11 22.81 5.99
C GLN A 13 22.81 22.68 4.61
N SER A 14 23.37 23.83 4.21
CA SER A 14 24.31 24.12 3.13
C SER A 14 23.74 24.27 1.69
N PHE A 15 23.83 25.50 1.19
CA PHE A 15 23.34 25.98 -0.11
C PHE A 15 24.21 25.49 -1.29
N ALA A 16 24.06 24.23 -1.67
CA ALA A 16 24.41 23.76 -3.02
C ALA A 16 23.28 22.86 -3.53
N THR A 17 22.30 23.44 -4.21
CA THR A 17 21.15 22.71 -4.79
C THR A 17 21.61 21.64 -5.78
N PRO A 18 21.41 20.33 -5.52
CA PRO A 18 21.36 19.36 -6.60
C PRO A 18 20.07 19.65 -7.39
N ARG A 19 20.20 19.92 -8.70
CA ARG A 19 19.02 20.08 -9.56
C ARG A 19 18.27 18.75 -9.59
N ALA A 20 16.96 18.77 -9.30
CA ALA A 20 16.11 17.62 -9.56
C ALA A 20 16.13 17.32 -11.07
N THR A 21 16.45 16.08 -11.44
CA THR A 21 16.47 15.62 -12.83
C THR A 21 15.11 15.04 -13.18
N CYS A 22 14.52 15.51 -14.29
CA CYS A 22 13.25 14.99 -14.78
C CYS A 22 13.48 14.02 -15.94
N TYR A 23 12.80 12.89 -15.90
CA TYR A 23 12.81 11.88 -16.95
C TYR A 23 11.43 11.80 -17.60
N TYR A 24 11.38 11.61 -18.91
CA TYR A 24 10.13 11.59 -19.69
C TYR A 24 10.11 10.43 -20.69
N GLY A 25 8.92 9.90 -20.96
CA GLY A 25 8.72 8.80 -21.90
C GLY A 25 8.56 7.44 -21.21
N ALA A 26 8.38 6.40 -22.03
CA ALA A 26 7.99 5.06 -21.57
C ALA A 26 9.04 4.34 -20.70
N THR A 27 10.31 4.76 -20.75
CA THR A 27 11.42 4.20 -19.96
C THR A 27 11.89 5.13 -18.85
N SER A 28 11.16 6.22 -18.59
CA SER A 28 11.57 7.30 -17.69
C SER A 28 11.84 6.82 -16.26
N PHE A 29 11.10 5.82 -15.78
CA PHE A 29 11.29 5.32 -14.42
C PHE A 29 12.60 4.53 -14.29
N GLN A 30 12.91 3.63 -15.24
CA GLN A 30 14.20 2.94 -15.24
C GLN A 30 15.37 3.93 -15.38
N GLN A 31 15.24 4.95 -16.23
CA GLN A 31 16.26 5.99 -16.36
C GLN A 31 16.50 6.77 -15.06
N ALA A 32 15.43 7.06 -14.31
CA ALA A 32 15.54 7.69 -13.00
C ALA A 32 16.28 6.77 -12.02
N ILE A 33 15.93 5.48 -11.97
CA ILE A 33 16.58 4.48 -11.13
C ILE A 33 18.07 4.36 -11.47
N ASP A 34 18.42 4.30 -12.75
CA ASP A 34 19.80 4.16 -13.22
C ASP A 34 20.66 5.36 -12.78
N ALA A 35 20.09 6.56 -12.85
CA ALA A 35 20.77 7.79 -12.48
C ALA A 35 20.79 8.08 -10.96
N SER A 36 19.87 7.49 -10.20
CA SER A 36 19.84 7.61 -8.74
C SER A 36 21.02 6.93 -8.07
N ILE A 37 21.43 7.47 -6.93
CA ILE A 37 22.35 6.83 -5.99
C ILE A 37 21.60 6.22 -4.81
N ASP A 38 22.29 5.45 -3.98
CA ASP A 38 21.71 4.81 -2.80
C ASP A 38 21.10 5.85 -1.84
N GLY A 39 19.84 5.64 -1.48
CA GLY A 39 19.06 6.49 -0.59
C GLY A 39 18.32 7.64 -1.25
N ASP A 40 18.39 7.77 -2.57
CA ASP A 40 17.64 8.80 -3.29
C ASP A 40 16.13 8.59 -3.21
N THR A 41 15.39 9.69 -3.41
CA THR A 41 13.93 9.68 -3.54
C THR A 41 13.52 9.94 -4.97
N ILE A 42 12.64 9.09 -5.51
CA ILE A 42 12.02 9.24 -6.83
C ILE A 42 10.53 9.57 -6.61
N HIS A 43 10.08 10.71 -7.15
CA HIS A 43 8.66 11.06 -7.20
C HIS A 43 8.12 10.72 -8.60
N LEU A 44 7.09 9.88 -8.65
CA LEU A 44 6.38 9.52 -9.87
C LEU A 44 5.14 10.40 -10.00
N GLU A 45 5.14 11.23 -11.02
CA GLU A 45 4.00 12.09 -11.33
C GLU A 45 2.79 11.26 -11.80
N PRO A 46 1.57 11.64 -11.42
CA PRO A 46 0.38 10.94 -11.87
C PRO A 46 0.14 11.14 -13.38
N SER A 47 -0.28 10.08 -14.08
CA SER A 47 -0.60 10.14 -15.51
C SER A 47 -1.56 9.02 -15.94
N ASP A 48 -2.05 9.08 -17.17
CA ASP A 48 -2.87 8.00 -17.78
C ASP A 48 -2.02 6.78 -18.22
N PHE A 49 -0.70 6.88 -18.16
CA PHE A 49 0.22 5.84 -18.65
C PHE A 49 0.96 5.17 -17.51
N SER A 50 1.22 3.87 -17.68
CA SER A 50 2.09 3.11 -16.80
C SER A 50 3.56 3.43 -17.07
N TYR A 51 4.36 3.54 -16.01
CA TYR A 51 5.82 3.63 -16.06
C TYR A 51 6.50 2.29 -16.39
N GLY A 52 5.73 1.25 -16.68
CA GLY A 52 6.23 -0.06 -17.11
C GLY A 52 6.78 -0.88 -15.95
N ASP A 53 7.84 -1.62 -16.24
CA ASP A 53 8.49 -2.53 -15.31
C ASP A 53 9.88 -2.04 -14.99
N VAL A 54 10.27 -2.22 -13.73
CA VAL A 54 11.61 -1.83 -13.27
C VAL A 54 12.18 -2.87 -12.33
N THR A 55 13.50 -2.95 -12.32
CA THR A 55 14.28 -3.72 -11.36
C THR A 55 15.10 -2.74 -10.53
N ILE A 56 15.04 -2.89 -9.20
CA ILE A 56 15.73 -2.03 -8.24
C ILE A 56 16.75 -2.88 -7.48
N ALA A 57 18.01 -2.41 -7.52
CA ALA A 57 19.17 -3.05 -6.90
C ALA A 57 19.98 -2.04 -6.05
N LYS A 58 19.28 -1.08 -5.45
CA LYS A 58 19.80 -0.03 -4.56
C LYS A 58 18.69 0.44 -3.64
N ARG A 59 19.00 1.02 -2.47
CA ARG A 59 17.97 1.57 -1.57
C ARG A 59 17.36 2.82 -2.18
N LEU A 60 16.04 2.86 -2.32
CA LEU A 60 15.31 4.05 -2.81
C LEU A 60 14.08 4.36 -1.97
N VAL A 61 13.62 5.61 -2.03
CA VAL A 61 12.27 5.98 -1.61
C VAL A 61 11.48 6.32 -2.86
N ILE A 62 10.39 5.60 -3.13
CA ILE A 62 9.54 5.83 -4.29
C ILE A 62 8.20 6.36 -3.80
N LEU A 63 7.83 7.54 -4.28
CA LEU A 63 6.61 8.24 -3.92
C LEU A 63 5.75 8.41 -5.17
N GLY A 64 4.47 8.01 -5.12
CA GLY A 64 3.47 8.34 -6.13
C GLY A 64 2.38 9.25 -5.59
N ALA A 65 1.37 9.49 -6.42
CA ALA A 65 0.28 10.40 -6.08
C ALA A 65 -0.74 9.82 -5.08
N GLY A 66 -0.74 8.51 -4.82
CA GLY A 66 -1.87 7.82 -4.21
C GLY A 66 -2.85 7.28 -5.28
N TYR A 67 -4.06 6.92 -4.87
CA TYR A 67 -5.02 6.20 -5.71
C TYR A 67 -6.47 6.59 -5.42
N LYS A 68 -7.39 6.21 -6.33
CA LYS A 68 -8.83 6.50 -6.22
C LYS A 68 -9.15 7.98 -5.95
N LEU A 69 -8.28 8.88 -6.40
CA LEU A 69 -8.43 10.32 -6.20
C LEU A 69 -9.65 10.81 -7.00
N GLY A 70 -10.43 11.71 -6.41
CA GLY A 70 -11.63 12.26 -7.05
C GLY A 70 -12.91 11.42 -6.87
N ALA A 71 -12.83 10.20 -6.31
CA ALA A 71 -14.02 9.39 -6.08
C ALA A 71 -14.92 10.01 -4.98
N THR A 72 -16.22 10.08 -5.22
CA THR A 72 -17.19 10.67 -4.28
C THR A 72 -17.73 9.61 -3.31
N PRO A 73 -18.10 10.00 -2.07
CA PRO A 73 -17.99 11.34 -1.51
C PRO A 73 -16.64 11.62 -0.83
N PHE A 74 -15.86 10.60 -0.47
CA PHE A 74 -14.77 10.74 0.51
C PHE A 74 -13.37 10.98 -0.08
N ASN A 75 -13.16 10.73 -1.38
CA ASN A 75 -11.87 10.93 -2.04
C ASN A 75 -11.85 12.18 -2.96
N ALA A 76 -12.92 12.96 -2.99
CA ALA A 76 -13.02 14.20 -3.78
C ALA A 76 -12.23 15.34 -3.14
N GLY A 77 -11.57 16.17 -3.97
CA GLY A 77 -10.82 17.34 -3.52
C GLY A 77 -9.54 17.04 -2.73
N LEU A 78 -9.08 15.79 -2.72
CA LEU A 78 -7.86 15.41 -2.01
C LEU A 78 -6.57 15.86 -2.73
N GLN A 79 -6.64 15.95 -4.05
CA GLN A 79 -5.60 16.49 -4.94
C GLN A 79 -6.23 17.18 -6.14
N ALA A 80 -5.52 18.17 -6.70
CA ALA A 80 -5.94 18.87 -7.91
C ALA A 80 -5.87 17.97 -9.15
N ASN A 81 -4.83 17.14 -9.26
CA ASN A 81 -4.77 16.07 -10.25
C ASN A 81 -5.32 14.78 -9.62
N THR A 82 -6.35 14.19 -10.24
CA THR A 82 -7.00 12.96 -9.76
C THR A 82 -6.45 11.69 -10.43
N GLN A 83 -5.45 11.81 -11.31
CA GLN A 83 -4.74 10.67 -11.87
C GLN A 83 -3.85 9.99 -10.82
N THR A 84 -3.32 8.81 -11.13
CA THR A 84 -2.47 8.02 -10.22
C THR A 84 -1.13 7.69 -10.87
N SER A 85 -0.14 7.32 -10.06
CA SER A 85 1.20 6.95 -10.52
C SER A 85 1.24 5.44 -10.78
N MET A 86 0.97 5.05 -12.02
CA MET A 86 0.85 3.63 -12.39
C MET A 86 2.21 2.99 -12.69
N VAL A 87 2.50 1.86 -12.04
CA VAL A 87 3.67 1.02 -12.34
C VAL A 87 3.18 -0.41 -12.57
N ARG A 88 3.64 -1.06 -13.64
CA ARG A 88 3.21 -2.44 -13.93
C ARG A 88 3.83 -3.40 -12.93
N ASN A 89 5.15 -3.41 -12.81
CA ASN A 89 5.90 -4.28 -11.90
C ASN A 89 7.12 -3.57 -11.30
N ILE A 90 7.39 -3.83 -10.02
CA ILE A 90 8.69 -3.54 -9.42
C ILE A 90 9.28 -4.84 -8.89
N GLU A 91 10.50 -5.12 -9.33
CA GLU A 91 11.32 -6.18 -8.81
C GLU A 91 12.39 -5.60 -7.87
N LEU A 92 12.32 -5.97 -6.59
CA LEU A 92 13.33 -5.65 -5.59
C LEU A 92 14.31 -6.82 -5.51
N ILE A 93 15.55 -6.61 -5.93
CA ILE A 93 16.60 -7.64 -5.91
C ILE A 93 17.68 -7.28 -4.88
N ALA A 94 18.72 -8.11 -4.80
CA ALA A 94 19.87 -7.87 -3.92
C ALA A 94 20.35 -6.41 -3.98
N ASN A 95 20.68 -5.86 -2.80
CA ASN A 95 21.05 -4.46 -2.55
C ASN A 95 19.89 -3.44 -2.57
N SER A 96 18.64 -3.85 -2.73
CA SER A 96 17.48 -2.94 -2.56
C SER A 96 17.01 -2.78 -1.12
N ASP A 97 17.80 -3.26 -0.15
CA ASP A 97 17.49 -3.21 1.28
C ASP A 97 17.15 -1.79 1.74
N GLY A 98 16.14 -1.64 2.60
CA GLY A 98 15.71 -0.32 3.07
C GLY A 98 14.81 0.46 2.11
N THR A 99 14.43 -0.12 0.96
CA THR A 99 13.58 0.57 -0.03
C THR A 99 12.16 0.79 0.50
N GLN A 100 11.59 1.95 0.18
CA GLN A 100 10.21 2.31 0.53
C GLN A 100 9.40 2.59 -0.73
N ILE A 101 8.20 2.02 -0.83
CA ILE A 101 7.29 2.18 -1.96
C ILE A 101 5.96 2.71 -1.43
N ILE A 102 5.63 3.95 -1.80
CA ILE A 102 4.52 4.70 -1.22
C ILE A 102 3.64 5.35 -2.29
N GLY A 103 2.32 5.17 -2.20
CA GLY A 103 1.38 5.93 -3.05
C GLY A 103 1.33 5.50 -4.51
N LEU A 104 1.77 4.28 -4.85
CA LEU A 104 1.72 3.77 -6.22
C LEU A 104 0.42 3.02 -6.51
N HIS A 105 0.10 2.90 -7.80
CA HIS A 105 -0.95 2.03 -8.29
C HIS A 105 -0.36 0.97 -9.22
N PHE A 106 -0.60 -0.30 -8.88
CA PHE A 106 -0.31 -1.44 -9.74
C PHE A 106 -1.63 -1.84 -10.42
N PRO A 107 -1.84 -1.55 -11.71
CA PRO A 107 -3.15 -1.63 -12.36
C PRO A 107 -3.62 -3.06 -12.64
N GLY A 108 -2.76 -4.06 -12.45
CA GLY A 108 -3.03 -5.47 -12.65
C GLY A 108 -2.72 -5.98 -14.04
N GLY A 109 -2.94 -7.28 -14.24
CA GLY A 109 -2.52 -8.02 -15.44
C GLY A 109 -1.41 -9.03 -15.14
N ASN A 110 -1.00 -9.81 -16.15
CA ASN A 110 0.06 -10.80 -15.99
C ASN A 110 1.37 -10.13 -15.55
N TYR A 111 2.01 -10.69 -14.53
CA TYR A 111 3.26 -10.20 -13.94
C TYR A 111 3.21 -8.74 -13.48
N SER A 112 2.07 -8.27 -12.94
CA SER A 112 1.96 -6.97 -12.28
C SER A 112 2.17 -7.08 -10.76
N GLY A 113 2.61 -6.03 -10.08
CA GLY A 113 2.74 -6.01 -8.63
C GLY A 113 4.18 -5.82 -8.15
N LEU A 114 4.50 -6.48 -7.04
CA LEU A 114 5.78 -6.33 -6.33
C LEU A 114 6.40 -7.71 -6.11
N SER A 115 7.63 -7.91 -6.55
CA SER A 115 8.40 -9.14 -6.28
C SER A 115 9.67 -8.82 -5.50
N MET A 116 9.96 -9.60 -4.46
CA MET A 116 11.12 -9.40 -3.59
C MET A 116 12.05 -10.61 -3.58
N PHE A 117 13.32 -10.39 -3.94
CA PHE A 117 14.35 -11.42 -4.05
C PHE A 117 15.54 -11.08 -3.15
N SER A 118 15.71 -11.79 -2.04
CA SER A 118 16.85 -11.62 -1.14
C SER A 118 17.01 -10.19 -0.64
N THR A 119 15.96 -9.68 0.01
CA THR A 119 15.88 -8.28 0.45
C THR A 119 15.46 -8.19 1.90
N SER A 120 15.80 -7.06 2.51
CA SER A 120 15.50 -6.75 3.90
C SER A 120 15.04 -5.32 4.11
N ASN A 121 14.32 -5.07 5.21
CA ASN A 121 13.92 -3.72 5.62
C ASN A 121 13.10 -2.97 4.55
N ILE A 122 12.16 -3.67 3.89
CA ILE A 122 11.32 -3.07 2.84
C ILE A 122 10.01 -2.56 3.43
N ARG A 123 9.61 -1.35 3.04
CA ARG A 123 8.28 -0.79 3.38
C ARG A 123 7.43 -0.63 2.14
N ILE A 124 6.29 -1.30 2.11
CA ILE A 124 5.26 -1.18 1.07
C ILE A 124 4.05 -0.54 1.74
N SER A 125 3.79 0.73 1.47
CA SER A 125 2.68 1.41 2.13
C SER A 125 1.83 2.30 1.25
N ARG A 126 0.54 2.39 1.53
CA ARG A 126 -0.36 3.30 0.81
C ARG A 126 -0.37 3.09 -0.70
N ASN A 127 -0.21 1.86 -1.14
CA ASN A 127 -0.32 1.50 -2.54
C ASN A 127 -1.71 0.92 -2.83
N PHE A 128 -2.14 1.06 -4.08
CA PHE A 128 -3.24 0.28 -4.62
C PHE A 128 -2.64 -0.85 -5.45
N ILE A 129 -2.77 -2.08 -4.96
CA ILE A 129 -2.26 -3.28 -5.63
C ILE A 129 -3.48 -3.98 -6.25
N ASN A 130 -3.75 -3.64 -7.51
CA ASN A 130 -4.83 -4.24 -8.28
C ASN A 130 -4.31 -5.52 -8.95
N SER A 131 -4.93 -6.67 -8.69
CA SER A 131 -4.45 -7.98 -9.17
C SER A 131 -3.13 -8.43 -8.51
N LEU A 132 -2.23 -9.15 -9.21
CA LEU A 132 -1.11 -9.92 -8.66
C LEU A 132 -0.39 -9.30 -7.43
N SER A 133 -0.08 -10.22 -6.52
CA SER A 133 0.28 -10.01 -5.12
C SER A 133 1.58 -9.24 -4.88
N VAL A 134 1.77 -8.84 -3.61
CA VAL A 134 3.12 -8.79 -3.07
C VAL A 134 3.66 -10.23 -3.03
N TYR A 135 4.71 -10.50 -3.80
CA TYR A 135 5.17 -11.85 -4.11
C TYR A 135 6.58 -12.12 -3.58
N PHE A 136 6.74 -13.26 -2.89
CA PHE A 136 8.02 -13.82 -2.45
C PHE A 136 8.40 -15.03 -3.34
N PRO A 137 9.12 -14.83 -4.45
CA PRO A 137 9.39 -15.85 -5.48
C PRO A 137 10.36 -16.98 -5.12
N ASN A 138 11.06 -16.92 -3.98
CA ASN A 138 12.40 -17.48 -3.87
C ASN A 138 12.48 -18.92 -3.31
N GLY A 139 13.40 -19.72 -3.86
CA GLY A 139 13.68 -21.08 -3.39
C GLY A 139 15.07 -21.23 -2.77
N GLY A 140 15.24 -20.69 -1.56
CA GLY A 140 16.46 -20.90 -0.76
C GLY A 140 17.21 -19.63 -0.32
N THR A 141 16.70 -18.42 -0.59
CA THR A 141 17.20 -17.17 0.02
C THR A 141 16.07 -16.39 0.67
N GLY A 142 16.39 -15.68 1.77
CA GLY A 142 15.39 -15.15 2.68
C GLY A 142 14.97 -13.70 2.43
N VAL A 143 13.78 -13.37 2.93
CA VAL A 143 13.23 -12.01 2.95
C VAL A 143 12.99 -11.62 4.41
N TYR A 144 13.52 -10.47 4.83
CA TYR A 144 13.61 -10.09 6.25
C TYR A 144 13.02 -8.70 6.51
N ASP A 145 12.40 -8.49 7.67
CA ASP A 145 12.00 -7.15 8.14
C ASP A 145 11.12 -6.40 7.13
N ILE A 146 10.04 -7.05 6.67
CA ILE A 146 9.14 -6.50 5.65
C ILE A 146 7.91 -5.94 6.32
N THR A 147 7.54 -4.71 5.97
CA THR A 147 6.27 -4.10 6.40
C THR A 147 5.38 -3.78 5.21
N ILE A 148 4.21 -4.42 5.18
CA ILE A 148 3.13 -4.15 4.22
C ILE A 148 2.02 -3.46 4.99
N SER A 149 1.84 -2.15 4.80
CA SER A 149 0.87 -1.39 5.60
C SER A 149 0.07 -0.32 4.88
N GLU A 150 -1.17 -0.07 5.30
CA GLU A 150 -2.00 1.02 4.76
C GLU A 150 -2.30 0.87 3.25
N ASN A 151 -2.21 -0.34 2.69
CA ASN A 151 -2.46 -0.61 1.28
C ASN A 151 -3.92 -1.03 1.03
N PHE A 152 -4.41 -0.73 -0.18
CA PHE A 152 -5.62 -1.33 -0.72
C PHE A 152 -5.19 -2.43 -1.70
N MET A 153 -5.50 -3.69 -1.41
CA MET A 153 -5.05 -4.82 -2.23
C MET A 153 -6.27 -5.60 -2.70
N THR A 154 -6.55 -5.58 -4.01
CA THR A 154 -7.42 -6.61 -4.59
C THR A 154 -6.63 -7.90 -4.85
N GLY A 155 -5.30 -7.75 -4.96
CA GLY A 155 -4.33 -8.81 -4.81
C GLY A 155 -4.15 -9.32 -3.39
N GLY A 156 -3.28 -10.32 -3.29
CA GLY A 156 -2.89 -10.96 -2.05
C GLY A 156 -1.46 -10.63 -1.61
N VAL A 157 -1.00 -11.39 -0.62
CA VAL A 157 0.42 -11.58 -0.34
C VAL A 157 0.70 -13.06 -0.49
N SER A 158 1.65 -13.43 -1.33
CA SER A 158 1.90 -14.83 -1.64
C SER A 158 3.37 -15.10 -1.84
N GLN A 159 3.71 -16.37 -1.88
CA GLN A 159 5.06 -16.85 -2.17
C GLN A 159 5.04 -17.98 -3.19
N ASN A 160 6.21 -18.38 -3.65
CA ASN A 160 6.34 -19.52 -4.53
C ASN A 160 6.19 -20.83 -3.74
N GLY A 161 5.03 -21.48 -3.87
CA GLY A 161 4.75 -22.74 -3.16
C GLY A 161 5.56 -23.96 -3.62
N ASN A 162 6.37 -23.84 -4.69
CA ASN A 162 7.21 -24.93 -5.19
C ASN A 162 8.56 -25.02 -4.48
N TYR A 163 8.92 -24.02 -3.68
CA TYR A 163 10.20 -23.96 -3.00
C TYR A 163 10.03 -23.49 -1.56
N SER A 164 10.99 -23.87 -0.70
CA SER A 164 11.07 -23.37 0.66
C SER A 164 11.54 -21.92 0.68
N ASN A 165 10.76 -21.05 1.29
CA ASN A 165 11.06 -19.64 1.54
C ASN A 165 11.51 -19.46 2.99
N THR A 166 12.44 -18.53 3.23
CA THR A 166 12.73 -18.02 4.58
C THR A 166 12.12 -16.63 4.69
N ILE A 167 11.12 -16.45 5.55
CA ILE A 167 10.44 -15.17 5.76
C ILE A 167 10.46 -14.85 7.25
N THR A 168 11.17 -13.79 7.62
CA THR A 168 11.35 -13.43 9.03
C THR A 168 10.96 -11.97 9.26
N ASN A 169 10.25 -11.70 10.36
CA ASN A 169 9.81 -10.35 10.74
C ASN A 169 8.93 -9.70 9.64
N LEU A 170 7.91 -10.42 9.17
CA LEU A 170 6.92 -9.90 8.23
C LEU A 170 5.75 -9.30 9.00
N ILE A 171 5.46 -8.02 8.77
CA ILE A 171 4.32 -7.31 9.35
C ILE A 171 3.35 -6.93 8.23
N ILE A 172 2.12 -7.45 8.29
CA ILE A 172 1.01 -7.09 7.43
C ILE A 172 -0.03 -6.38 8.30
N ARG A 173 -0.16 -5.06 8.15
CA ARG A 173 -1.06 -4.29 9.02
C ARG A 173 -1.82 -3.16 8.37
N ASN A 174 -2.99 -2.82 8.88
CA ASN A 174 -3.74 -1.64 8.42
C ASN A 174 -4.07 -1.68 6.92
N ASN A 175 -4.20 -2.87 6.33
CA ASN A 175 -4.53 -3.02 4.92
C ASN A 175 -6.00 -3.40 4.74
N ILE A 176 -6.56 -3.01 3.60
CA ILE A 176 -7.80 -3.57 3.08
C ILE A 176 -7.40 -4.62 2.04
N ILE A 177 -7.73 -5.89 2.29
CA ILE A 177 -7.24 -7.03 1.51
C ILE A 177 -8.43 -7.85 0.98
N ALA A 178 -8.66 -7.77 -0.32
CA ALA A 178 -9.66 -8.57 -1.02
C ALA A 178 -9.08 -9.80 -1.72
N GLY A 179 -7.74 -9.96 -1.72
CA GLY A 179 -7.07 -11.17 -2.17
C GLY A 179 -6.63 -12.10 -1.04
N GLN A 180 -6.03 -13.24 -1.41
CA GLN A 180 -5.61 -14.28 -0.49
C GLN A 180 -4.26 -13.93 0.20
N LEU A 181 -4.07 -14.34 1.45
CA LEU A 181 -2.72 -14.52 2.01
C LEU A 181 -2.33 -15.98 1.80
N ALA A 182 -1.23 -16.24 1.09
CA ALA A 182 -0.74 -17.57 0.76
C ALA A 182 0.73 -17.71 1.19
N LEU A 183 0.91 -17.84 2.51
CA LEU A 183 2.17 -17.90 3.23
C LEU A 183 2.21 -19.19 4.06
N ASN A 184 2.19 -20.34 3.38
CA ASN A 184 2.12 -21.68 3.98
C ASN A 184 2.74 -22.77 3.10
N GLY A 185 3.74 -22.41 2.29
CA GLY A 185 4.45 -23.31 1.39
C GLY A 185 5.17 -24.41 2.16
N ASN A 186 5.35 -25.54 1.48
CA ASN A 186 5.97 -26.70 2.10
C ASN A 186 7.48 -26.43 2.31
N GLY A 187 7.96 -26.64 3.54
CA GLY A 187 9.36 -26.45 3.90
C GLY A 187 9.74 -25.00 4.22
N ASP A 188 8.77 -24.08 4.24
CA ASP A 188 9.05 -22.69 4.60
C ASP A 188 9.53 -22.54 6.04
N GLN A 189 10.44 -21.59 6.22
CA GLN A 189 10.94 -21.13 7.51
C GLN A 189 10.37 -19.74 7.77
N MET A 190 9.15 -19.70 8.31
CA MET A 190 8.48 -18.49 8.74
C MET A 190 8.68 -18.23 10.22
N THR A 191 9.14 -17.03 10.59
CA THR A 191 9.32 -16.62 12.00
C THR A 191 8.88 -15.16 12.18
N ASN A 192 8.18 -14.86 13.29
CA ASN A 192 7.71 -13.51 13.62
C ASN A 192 6.84 -12.90 12.50
N VAL A 193 5.88 -13.67 11.98
CA VAL A 193 4.87 -13.14 11.06
C VAL A 193 3.73 -12.55 11.88
N VAL A 194 3.40 -11.28 11.64
CA VAL A 194 2.32 -10.56 12.32
C VAL A 194 1.32 -10.05 11.30
N VAL A 195 0.07 -10.44 11.46
CA VAL A 195 -1.07 -10.02 10.63
C VAL A 195 -2.08 -9.32 11.52
N THR A 196 -2.08 -7.98 11.52
CA THR A 196 -2.86 -7.22 12.50
C THR A 196 -3.58 -5.99 11.96
N ASN A 197 -4.73 -5.64 12.53
CA ASN A 197 -5.52 -4.47 12.12
C ASN A 197 -5.81 -4.44 10.61
N ASN A 198 -6.05 -5.59 9.96
CA ASN A 198 -6.45 -5.62 8.55
C ASN A 198 -7.96 -5.85 8.42
N THR A 199 -8.53 -5.41 7.30
CA THR A 199 -9.89 -5.80 6.88
C THR A 199 -9.79 -6.74 5.69
N PHE A 200 -10.24 -7.98 5.88
CA PHE A 200 -10.25 -9.03 4.86
C PHE A 200 -11.63 -9.18 4.23
N SER A 201 -11.70 -9.11 2.91
CA SER A 201 -12.93 -9.32 2.13
C SER A 201 -12.78 -10.44 1.10
N TYR A 202 -11.80 -11.33 1.22
CA TYR A 202 -11.64 -12.48 0.34
C TYR A 202 -12.49 -13.66 0.82
N ASN A 203 -13.36 -14.22 -0.03
CA ASN A 203 -14.23 -15.35 0.34
C ASN A 203 -13.50 -16.69 0.18
N GLY A 204 -12.38 -16.85 0.86
CA GLY A 204 -11.58 -18.06 0.81
C GLY A 204 -10.63 -18.16 1.99
N ASN A 205 -9.69 -19.10 1.89
CA ASN A 205 -8.76 -19.37 2.98
C ASN A 205 -7.52 -18.49 2.88
N HIS A 206 -7.22 -17.74 3.92
CA HIS A 206 -5.91 -17.14 4.17
C HIS A 206 -5.02 -18.22 4.79
N ALA A 207 -4.04 -18.68 4.03
CA ALA A 207 -3.15 -19.74 4.45
C ALA A 207 -1.87 -19.13 5.02
N LEU A 208 -1.64 -19.36 6.31
CA LEU A 208 -0.57 -18.76 7.11
C LEU A 208 0.13 -19.85 7.93
N THR A 209 1.43 -19.71 8.17
CA THR A 209 2.17 -20.57 9.09
C THR A 209 3.04 -19.74 10.01
N ASN A 210 3.11 -20.12 11.30
CA ASN A 210 3.91 -19.45 12.32
C ASN A 210 3.57 -17.94 12.45
N ALA A 211 2.28 -17.59 12.34
CA ALA A 211 1.80 -16.22 12.38
C ALA A 211 1.00 -15.90 13.65
N GLU A 212 1.15 -14.68 14.14
CA GLU A 212 0.19 -14.03 15.04
C GLU A 212 -0.84 -13.29 14.20
N VAL A 213 -2.12 -13.63 14.39
CA VAL A 213 -3.24 -13.03 13.65
C VAL A 213 -4.21 -12.40 14.63
N SER A 214 -4.17 -11.07 14.74
CA SER A 214 -4.88 -10.34 15.79
C SER A 214 -5.51 -9.03 15.35
N TYR A 215 -6.61 -8.63 15.98
CA TYR A 215 -7.28 -7.34 15.72
C TYR A 215 -7.72 -7.13 14.25
N ASN A 216 -7.96 -8.20 13.50
CA ASN A 216 -8.44 -8.11 12.13
C ASN A 216 -9.98 -8.21 12.07
N VAL A 217 -10.53 -7.70 10.97
CA VAL A 217 -11.93 -7.90 10.59
C VAL A 217 -11.97 -8.83 9.39
N PHE A 218 -12.50 -10.04 9.57
CA PHE A 218 -12.77 -10.97 8.47
C PHE A 218 -14.23 -10.79 8.05
N TYR A 219 -14.48 -9.87 7.11
CA TYR A 219 -15.79 -9.71 6.50
C TYR A 219 -16.27 -11.02 5.84
N GLN A 220 -15.32 -11.79 5.31
CA GLN A 220 -15.50 -13.15 4.85
C GLN A 220 -14.14 -13.86 4.83
N GLY A 221 -14.16 -15.17 4.60
CA GLY A 221 -12.96 -16.00 4.58
C GLY A 221 -12.65 -16.66 5.92
N ASN A 222 -11.57 -17.45 5.92
CA ASN A 222 -11.10 -18.21 7.07
C ASN A 222 -9.57 -18.20 7.12
N ILE A 223 -8.98 -18.60 8.25
CA ILE A 223 -7.55 -18.84 8.39
C ILE A 223 -7.29 -20.34 8.31
N THR A 224 -6.25 -20.72 7.58
CA THR A 224 -5.75 -22.10 7.48
C THR A 224 -4.23 -22.12 7.61
N GLY A 225 -3.64 -23.32 7.64
CA GLY A 225 -2.23 -23.55 7.87
C GLY A 225 -1.96 -23.95 9.32
N THR A 226 -0.72 -23.83 9.78
CA THR A 226 -0.27 -24.45 11.04
C THR A 226 0.48 -23.47 11.94
N ASN A 227 0.48 -23.75 13.24
CA ASN A 227 1.22 -22.99 14.26
C ASN A 227 0.88 -21.48 14.28
N ASN A 228 -0.40 -21.14 14.06
CA ASN A 228 -0.85 -19.76 14.16
C ASN A 228 -1.44 -19.50 15.55
N THR A 229 -1.18 -18.30 16.08
CA THR A 229 -1.85 -17.77 17.27
C THR A 229 -2.93 -16.80 16.78
N ILE A 230 -4.20 -17.14 16.99
CA ILE A 230 -5.34 -16.41 16.42
C ILE A 230 -6.22 -15.90 17.58
N HIS A 231 -6.31 -14.59 17.74
CA HIS A 231 -7.05 -13.97 18.85
C HIS A 231 -7.51 -12.55 18.51
N ASP A 232 -8.50 -12.04 19.23
CA ASP A 232 -8.99 -10.66 19.15
C ASP A 232 -9.45 -10.22 17.75
N ASN A 233 -9.90 -11.14 16.90
CA ASN A 233 -10.47 -10.83 15.59
C ASN A 233 -12.01 -10.78 15.66
N ILE A 234 -12.67 -10.16 14.68
CA ILE A 234 -14.11 -10.34 14.47
C ILE A 234 -14.34 -10.96 13.09
N THR A 235 -15.25 -11.93 13.01
CA THR A 235 -15.44 -12.71 11.77
C THR A 235 -16.90 -12.90 11.40
N ALA A 236 -17.17 -13.07 10.11
CA ALA A 236 -18.51 -13.43 9.62
C ALA A 236 -18.84 -14.92 9.82
N ALA A 237 -17.81 -15.76 10.00
CA ALA A 237 -17.92 -17.19 10.24
C ALA A 237 -16.81 -17.65 11.20
N ALA A 238 -17.05 -18.74 11.93
CA ALA A 238 -16.08 -19.24 12.90
C ALA A 238 -14.75 -19.61 12.22
N ILE A 239 -13.63 -19.15 12.79
CA ILE A 239 -12.30 -19.57 12.34
C ILE A 239 -12.02 -20.96 12.90
N THR A 240 -11.57 -21.87 12.04
CA THR A 240 -11.28 -23.25 12.46
C THR A 240 -10.16 -23.28 13.49
N GLY A 241 -10.42 -23.84 14.67
CA GLY A 241 -9.42 -24.00 15.73
C GLY A 241 -9.16 -22.74 16.57
N ALA A 242 -9.84 -21.63 16.31
CA ALA A 242 -9.81 -20.44 17.15
C ALA A 242 -10.95 -20.48 18.18
N ASP A 243 -10.74 -19.88 19.35
CA ASP A 243 -11.81 -19.75 20.34
C ASP A 243 -12.76 -18.60 19.97
N LEU A 244 -14.05 -18.78 20.28
CA LEU A 244 -15.11 -17.81 19.93
C LEU A 244 -15.19 -16.62 20.91
N VAL A 245 -14.45 -16.63 22.02
CA VAL A 245 -14.45 -15.54 22.98
C VAL A 245 -13.55 -14.41 22.48
N SER A 246 -12.35 -14.76 22.04
CA SER A 246 -11.40 -13.83 21.43
C SER A 246 -11.66 -13.63 19.94
N ASN A 247 -12.32 -14.55 19.25
CA ASN A 247 -12.68 -14.42 17.83
C ASN A 247 -14.19 -14.55 17.59
N PRO A 248 -15.02 -13.63 18.12
CA PRO A 248 -16.46 -13.74 17.99
C PRO A 248 -16.93 -13.69 16.53
N VAL A 249 -17.93 -14.53 16.25
CA VAL A 249 -18.69 -14.49 15.00
C VAL A 249 -19.79 -13.45 15.11
N VAL A 250 -19.83 -12.51 14.17
CA VAL A 250 -20.70 -11.34 14.23
C VAL A 250 -21.40 -11.11 12.90
N SER A 251 -22.57 -10.46 12.93
CA SER A 251 -23.24 -10.03 11.71
C SER A 251 -22.48 -8.86 11.09
N MET A 252 -21.89 -9.06 9.91
CA MET A 252 -21.09 -8.02 9.25
C MET A 252 -21.90 -6.81 8.80
N GLY A 253 -23.22 -6.93 8.67
CA GLY A 253 -24.11 -5.78 8.47
C GLY A 253 -24.17 -4.82 9.67
N ASN A 254 -23.78 -5.28 10.86
CA ASN A 254 -23.62 -4.42 12.04
C ASN A 254 -22.22 -3.76 12.09
N VAL A 255 -21.26 -4.28 11.34
CA VAL A 255 -19.86 -3.80 11.33
C VAL A 255 -19.65 -2.79 10.21
N PHE A 256 -20.12 -3.09 9.00
CA PHE A 256 -19.94 -2.26 7.81
C PHE A 256 -21.26 -1.94 7.10
N ASN A 257 -21.30 -0.80 6.42
CA ASN A 257 -22.29 -0.51 5.39
C ASN A 257 -21.60 -0.43 4.02
N LEU A 258 -21.48 -1.57 3.35
CA LEU A 258 -20.78 -1.66 2.06
C LEU A 258 -21.49 -0.94 0.90
N SER A 259 -22.69 -0.40 1.12
CA SER A 259 -23.43 0.40 0.13
C SER A 259 -23.16 1.90 0.24
N VAL A 260 -22.42 2.35 1.26
CA VAL A 260 -22.13 3.77 1.49
C VAL A 260 -20.62 4.01 1.49
N GLY A 261 -20.20 5.04 0.75
CA GLY A 261 -18.82 5.50 0.69
C GLY A 261 -18.10 5.15 -0.61
N THR A 262 -16.79 5.36 -0.61
CA THR A 262 -15.89 4.99 -1.71
C THR A 262 -15.46 3.53 -1.56
N ASP A 263 -14.78 2.99 -2.57
CA ASP A 263 -14.35 1.59 -2.56
C ASP A 263 -13.42 1.23 -1.40
N ASP A 264 -12.69 2.20 -0.86
CA ASP A 264 -11.85 2.07 0.33
C ASP A 264 -12.56 2.48 1.62
N SER A 265 -13.33 3.58 1.64
CA SER A 265 -13.94 4.07 2.88
C SER A 265 -15.03 3.16 3.45
N LYS A 266 -15.67 2.35 2.62
CA LYS A 266 -16.78 1.47 3.05
C LYS A 266 -16.36 0.36 4.03
N TYR A 267 -15.05 0.17 4.20
CA TYR A 267 -14.45 -0.79 5.12
C TYR A 267 -14.01 -0.17 6.46
N ASP A 268 -14.45 1.05 6.74
CA ASP A 268 -14.37 1.65 8.07
C ASP A 268 -15.51 1.12 8.95
N ILE A 269 -15.21 0.77 10.19
CA ILE A 269 -16.22 0.22 11.10
C ILE A 269 -17.25 1.31 11.38
N LEU A 270 -18.53 0.97 11.24
CA LEU A 270 -19.62 1.91 11.50
C LEU A 270 -19.49 2.50 12.91
N ALA A 271 -19.62 3.81 13.03
CA ALA A 271 -19.57 4.47 14.34
C ALA A 271 -20.63 3.94 15.34
N THR A 272 -21.75 3.40 14.82
CA THR A 272 -22.82 2.76 15.60
C THR A 272 -22.60 1.28 15.88
N SER A 273 -21.56 0.67 15.31
CA SER A 273 -21.21 -0.73 15.54
C SER A 273 -20.80 -0.93 16.99
N PRO A 274 -21.26 -2.00 17.68
CA PRO A 274 -20.75 -2.35 18.99
C PRO A 274 -19.28 -2.79 18.97
N TYR A 275 -18.71 -3.00 17.77
CA TYR A 275 -17.32 -3.36 17.54
C TYR A 275 -16.45 -2.16 17.12
N ASN A 276 -17.02 -0.95 17.08
CA ASN A 276 -16.26 0.28 16.98
C ASN A 276 -15.64 0.59 18.34
N GLU A 277 -14.59 -0.15 18.67
CA GLU A 277 -13.83 0.05 19.89
C GLU A 277 -12.99 1.33 19.79
N GLY A 278 -12.50 1.81 20.93
CA GLY A 278 -11.55 2.92 20.99
C GLY A 278 -10.22 2.46 21.58
N GLY A 279 -9.11 3.07 21.18
CA GLY A 279 -7.79 2.87 21.80
C GLY A 279 -6.87 1.87 21.08
N PRO A 280 -5.92 1.24 21.79
CA PRO A 280 -4.83 0.48 21.16
C PRO A 280 -5.26 -0.87 20.56
N ASN A 281 -6.45 -1.36 20.90
CA ASN A 281 -6.94 -2.70 20.54
C ASN A 281 -8.06 -2.67 19.48
N GLU A 282 -8.22 -1.53 18.81
CA GLU A 282 -9.21 -1.34 17.76
C GLU A 282 -8.98 -2.27 16.57
N ARG A 283 -10.06 -2.79 15.97
CA ARG A 283 -9.96 -3.79 14.89
C ARG A 283 -10.12 -3.19 13.50
N GLY A 284 -9.44 -3.79 12.54
CA GLY A 284 -9.61 -3.47 11.12
C GLY A 284 -8.68 -2.37 10.61
N ALA A 285 -8.78 -2.11 9.30
CA ALA A 285 -7.79 -1.32 8.56
C ALA A 285 -7.59 0.11 9.11
N PHE A 286 -8.66 0.75 9.59
CA PHE A 286 -8.70 2.15 10.02
C PHE A 286 -8.30 2.38 11.49
N SER A 287 -7.70 1.37 12.12
CA SER A 287 -7.44 1.35 13.56
C SER A 287 -5.96 1.34 13.93
N GLY A 288 -5.63 1.52 15.21
CA GLY A 288 -4.25 1.39 15.71
C GLY A 288 -3.33 2.57 15.37
N ILE A 289 -2.01 2.37 15.50
CA ILE A 289 -1.02 3.48 15.52
C ILE A 289 -0.77 4.17 14.17
N SER A 290 -1.15 3.53 13.05
CA SER A 290 -0.97 4.08 11.69
C SER A 290 -2.13 3.57 10.82
N PRO A 291 -3.34 4.12 11.03
CA PRO A 291 -4.54 3.62 10.38
C PRO A 291 -4.47 3.83 8.87
N TYR A 292 -5.20 2.99 8.14
CA TYR A 292 -5.39 3.13 6.70
C TYR A 292 -5.87 4.56 6.37
N ARG A 293 -5.26 5.16 5.34
CA ARG A 293 -5.62 6.49 4.85
C ARG A 293 -6.30 6.39 3.50
N LEU A 294 -7.46 7.03 3.39
CA LEU A 294 -8.20 7.15 2.13
C LEU A 294 -7.29 7.68 1.02
N SER A 295 -7.45 7.09 -0.16
CA SER A 295 -6.63 7.37 -1.34
C SER A 295 -5.12 7.13 -1.21
N GLY A 296 -4.62 6.59 -0.10
CA GLY A 296 -3.21 6.27 0.08
C GLY A 296 -2.25 7.41 -0.25
N ILE A 297 -2.63 8.65 0.03
CA ILE A 297 -1.80 9.82 -0.27
C ILE A 297 -0.55 9.77 0.63
N PRO A 298 0.67 9.90 0.09
CA PRO A 298 1.87 9.94 0.92
C PRO A 298 1.87 11.12 1.89
N ASN A 299 2.60 11.01 3.01
CA ASN A 299 2.77 12.09 4.00
C ASN A 299 3.73 13.18 3.49
N ILE A 300 3.45 13.71 2.30
CA ILE A 300 4.08 14.90 1.73
C ILE A 300 2.97 15.89 1.38
N PRO A 301 3.24 17.21 1.36
CA PRO A 301 2.23 18.19 0.98
C PRO A 301 1.69 17.92 -0.44
N THR A 302 0.37 18.05 -0.61
CA THR A 302 -0.27 17.96 -1.94
C THR A 302 -0.90 19.27 -2.35
N ILE A 303 -0.91 19.52 -3.66
CA ILE A 303 -1.69 20.61 -4.26
C ILE A 303 -3.13 20.13 -4.40
N TYR A 304 -4.07 20.80 -3.76
CA TYR A 304 -5.50 20.47 -3.84
C TYR A 304 -6.30 21.50 -4.64
N THR A 305 -5.76 22.71 -4.82
CA THR A 305 -6.32 23.74 -5.72
C THR A 305 -5.21 24.31 -6.57
N LEU A 306 -5.42 24.30 -7.88
CA LEU A 306 -4.64 25.05 -8.85
C LEU A 306 -5.62 25.75 -9.79
N GLN A 307 -5.71 27.07 -9.67
CA GLN A 307 -6.54 27.89 -10.52
C GLN A 307 -5.66 28.94 -11.21
N SER A 308 -5.97 29.21 -12.48
CA SER A 308 -5.30 30.23 -13.27
C SER A 308 -6.34 31.00 -14.05
N THR A 309 -6.09 32.28 -14.31
CA THR A 309 -6.88 33.05 -15.28
C THR A 309 -6.87 32.33 -16.64
N LEU A 310 -8.05 31.95 -17.13
CA LEU A 310 -8.23 31.10 -18.31
C LEU A 310 -7.79 31.76 -19.62
N ASN A 311 -7.79 33.10 -19.67
CA ASN A 311 -7.39 33.88 -20.84
C ASN A 311 -6.68 35.16 -20.38
N THR A 312 -5.49 35.43 -20.91
CA THR A 312 -4.80 36.72 -20.79
C THR A 312 -4.31 37.12 -22.17
N THR A 313 -4.20 38.42 -22.44
CA THR A 313 -3.56 38.90 -23.68
C THR A 313 -2.06 38.64 -23.57
N PRO A 314 -1.33 38.34 -24.67
CA PRO A 314 0.12 38.31 -24.64
C PRO A 314 0.70 39.61 -24.06
N GLY A 315 1.36 39.53 -22.90
CA GLY A 315 1.89 40.68 -22.17
C GLY A 315 1.15 41.02 -20.86
N ASP A 316 -0.05 40.48 -20.65
CA ASP A 316 -0.81 40.67 -19.40
C ASP A 316 -0.32 39.72 -18.29
N SER A 317 -0.66 40.07 -17.04
CA SER A 317 -0.42 39.22 -15.87
C SER A 317 -1.38 38.02 -15.82
N VAL A 318 -0.86 36.84 -15.52
CA VAL A 318 -1.63 35.64 -15.18
C VAL A 318 -1.74 35.56 -13.66
N GLU A 319 -2.95 35.55 -13.13
CA GLU A 319 -3.16 35.26 -11.71
C GLU A 319 -3.25 33.75 -11.51
N VAL A 320 -2.43 33.23 -10.59
CA VAL A 320 -2.39 31.81 -10.25
C VAL A 320 -2.67 31.68 -8.75
N THR A 321 -3.73 30.95 -8.41
CA THR A 321 -4.02 30.54 -7.04
C THR A 321 -3.58 29.11 -6.84
N LEU A 322 -2.64 28.92 -5.91
CA LEU A 322 -2.16 27.62 -5.47
C LEU A 322 -2.57 27.40 -4.03
N SER A 323 -3.09 26.22 -3.72
CA SER A 323 -3.33 25.83 -2.33
C SER A 323 -2.79 24.43 -2.06
N THR A 324 -2.06 24.32 -0.96
CA THR A 324 -1.42 23.09 -0.50
C THR A 324 -1.95 22.70 0.86
N ARG A 325 -2.00 21.39 1.12
CA ARG A 325 -2.38 20.86 2.43
C ARG A 325 -1.36 19.86 2.91
N THR A 326 -1.20 19.77 4.22
CA THR A 326 -0.48 18.66 4.85
C THR A 326 -1.36 17.40 4.81
N ASN A 327 -0.72 16.23 4.64
CA ASN A 327 -1.40 14.93 4.63
C ASN A 327 -1.09 14.10 5.90
N ASN A 328 -0.66 14.77 6.98
CA ASN A 328 -0.34 14.15 8.28
C ASN A 328 -1.56 13.69 9.07
#